data_AF-A0A261FTM3-F1
#
_entry.id   AF-A0A261FTM3-F1
#
_cell.length_a   1.000
_cell.length_b   1.000
_cell.length_c   1.000
_cell.angle_alpha   90.00
_cell.angle_beta   90.00
_cell.angle_gamma   90.00
#
_symmetry.space_group_name_H-M   'P 1'
#
loop_
_entity.id
_entity.type
_entity.pdbx_description
1 polymer ?
#
loop_
_entity_poly.entity_id
_entity_poly.type
_entity_poly.pdbx_seq_one_letter_code
_entity_poly.pdbx_strand_id
1 'polypeptide(L)'
;MRYGKQDELISEADIEELFANPVMPASFDRLVAPRPLPKRPLKWPVFVVPAAIVVIAALVFVMVVRPFSSVRAAHYAQASQLTSTMSESYVETSTAFTNAYSFLYSNEIDPTTVDATELTSTVKTFDEQVDDFADARAMSDQDVASAYANFQRQAKQYVKLMNALADSAGTLAQSSAVCVETPTVAEGDSDYYEQYETYIANCRSNVEALTQSEASVLQEYASTTVQNLDQMTSIINQMRTIGDFSTATSAEYQELSALADQLIDLDTGYGALNDFQVDLQQAVENVNPMEMLQELNTLLGDKYQEKSA
;
A
#
# COMPACT_ATOMS: atom_id res chain seq x y z
N MET A 1 55.88 -10.13 18.89
CA MET A 1 54.97 -11.08 18.22
C MET A 1 53.65 -10.36 18.03
N ARG A 2 52.98 -10.27 16.89
CA ARG A 2 53.33 -10.44 15.46
C ARG A 2 52.14 -9.73 14.77
N TYR A 3 52.45 -8.71 13.99
CA TYR A 3 51.53 -8.16 12.99
C TYR A 3 51.43 -9.16 11.82
N GLY A 4 50.24 -9.28 11.21
CA GLY A 4 49.98 -9.94 9.91
C GLY A 4 48.47 -10.05 9.68
N LYS A 5 47.88 -9.33 8.70
CA LYS A 5 47.77 -9.66 7.25
C LYS A 5 46.67 -10.71 7.01
N GLN A 6 45.80 -10.67 5.99
CA GLN A 6 45.62 -9.84 4.79
C GLN A 6 44.28 -10.29 4.15
N ASP A 7 43.59 -9.39 3.46
CA ASP A 7 42.55 -9.59 2.41
C ASP A 7 42.15 -11.04 2.06
N GLU A 8 40.89 -11.40 2.33
CA GLU A 8 40.19 -12.48 1.62
C GLU A 8 39.08 -11.83 0.78
N LEU A 9 39.38 -11.68 -0.51
CA LEU A 9 38.38 -11.40 -1.56
C LEU A 9 37.41 -12.58 -1.59
N ILE A 10 36.13 -12.28 -1.44
CA ILE A 10 35.01 -13.21 -1.64
C ILE A 10 35.23 -13.90 -2.98
N SER A 11 35.31 -15.23 -2.99
CA SER A 11 35.57 -15.99 -4.21
C SER A 11 34.30 -16.10 -5.05
N GLU A 12 34.46 -16.29 -6.36
CA GLU A 12 33.34 -16.49 -7.31
C GLU A 12 32.43 -17.67 -6.90
N ALA A 13 32.96 -18.63 -6.13
CA ALA A 13 32.23 -19.76 -5.57
C ALA A 13 31.36 -19.38 -4.35
N ASP A 14 31.73 -18.37 -3.57
CA ASP A 14 30.93 -17.88 -2.44
C ASP A 14 29.73 -17.05 -2.92
N ILE A 15 29.84 -16.47 -4.11
CA ILE A 15 28.75 -15.78 -4.81
C ILE A 15 27.74 -16.81 -5.34
N GLU A 16 28.20 -17.94 -5.90
CA GLU A 16 27.33 -19.04 -6.36
C GLU A 16 26.52 -19.69 -5.22
N GLU A 17 27.07 -19.79 -4.01
CA GLU A 17 26.36 -20.35 -2.85
C GLU A 17 25.30 -19.39 -2.27
N LEU A 18 25.52 -18.08 -2.39
CA LEU A 18 24.53 -17.04 -2.05
C LEU A 18 23.30 -17.04 -2.99
N PHE A 19 23.45 -17.53 -4.23
CA PHE A 19 22.36 -17.68 -5.20
C PHE A 19 21.68 -19.05 -5.16
N ALA A 20 22.18 -20.01 -4.38
CA ALA A 20 21.63 -21.37 -4.31
C ALA A 20 20.47 -21.53 -3.31
N ASN A 21 20.23 -20.54 -2.44
CA ASN A 21 19.07 -20.50 -1.56
C ASN A 21 18.49 -19.08 -1.53
N PRO A 22 17.31 -18.83 -2.15
CA PRO A 22 16.62 -17.57 -1.91
C PRO A 22 16.32 -17.49 -0.42
N VAL A 23 16.91 -16.49 0.24
CA VAL A 23 16.55 -16.09 1.60
C VAL A 23 15.04 -15.86 1.58
N MET A 24 14.30 -16.81 2.15
CA MET A 24 12.88 -16.61 2.41
C MET A 24 12.78 -15.35 3.26
N PRO A 25 12.00 -14.32 2.87
CA PRO A 25 11.63 -13.29 3.80
C PRO A 25 10.96 -13.97 4.99
N ALA A 26 11.35 -13.58 6.21
CA ALA A 26 10.75 -14.08 7.42
C ALA A 26 9.22 -14.02 7.30
N SER A 27 8.57 -15.16 7.51
CA SER A 27 7.12 -15.21 7.51
C SER A 27 6.58 -14.34 8.65
N PHE A 28 5.86 -13.28 8.26
CA PHE A 28 5.00 -12.52 9.18
C PHE A 28 3.72 -13.31 9.58
N ASP A 29 3.62 -14.59 9.18
CA ASP A 29 2.58 -15.57 9.56
C ASP A 29 2.38 -15.77 11.07
N ARG A 30 3.15 -15.09 11.93
CA ARG A 30 3.20 -15.36 13.36
C ARG A 30 2.42 -14.43 14.27
N LEU A 31 1.61 -13.49 13.78
CA LEU A 31 0.90 -12.60 14.71
C LEU A 31 -0.61 -12.41 14.57
N VAL A 32 -1.32 -12.80 13.51
CA VAL A 32 -2.78 -12.65 13.52
C VAL A 32 -3.46 -13.75 12.71
N ALA A 33 -4.43 -14.44 13.32
CA ALA A 33 -5.27 -15.40 12.63
C ALA A 33 -6.14 -14.67 11.57
N PRO A 34 -6.22 -15.19 10.32
CA PRO A 34 -7.04 -14.57 9.29
C PRO A 34 -8.51 -14.52 9.75
N ARG A 35 -9.07 -13.31 9.86
CA ARG A 35 -10.52 -13.16 10.02
C ARG A 35 -11.17 -13.23 8.64
N PRO A 36 -12.12 -14.15 8.41
CA PRO A 36 -12.94 -14.08 7.20
C PRO A 36 -13.80 -12.81 7.26
N LEU A 37 -13.72 -11.99 6.21
CA LEU A 37 -14.58 -10.83 6.04
C LEU A 37 -16.06 -11.22 6.18
N PRO A 38 -16.91 -10.41 6.83
CA PRO A 38 -18.34 -10.55 6.66
C PRO A 38 -18.69 -10.33 5.18
N LYS A 39 -19.24 -11.35 4.52
CA LYS A 39 -19.75 -11.27 3.16
C LYS A 39 -20.89 -10.25 3.10
N ARG A 40 -20.60 -8.98 2.86
CA ARG A 40 -21.61 -8.03 2.37
C ARG A 40 -21.85 -8.31 0.90
N PRO A 41 -23.12 -8.39 0.44
CA PRO A 41 -23.42 -8.59 -0.97
C PRO A 41 -22.96 -7.36 -1.74
N LEU A 42 -21.82 -7.49 -2.42
CA LEU A 42 -21.28 -6.51 -3.35
C LEU A 42 -22.29 -6.37 -4.51
N LYS A 43 -23.24 -5.44 -4.39
CA LYS A 43 -24.00 -4.96 -5.55
C LYS A 43 -23.10 -3.99 -6.30
N TRP A 44 -22.09 -4.54 -6.97
CA TRP A 44 -21.31 -3.81 -7.95
C TRP A 44 -22.27 -3.41 -9.07
N PRO A 45 -22.44 -2.12 -9.41
CA PRO A 45 -22.92 -1.79 -10.74
C PRO A 45 -21.91 -2.39 -11.71
N VAL A 46 -22.40 -3.31 -12.56
CA VAL A 46 -21.68 -3.80 -13.74
C VAL A 46 -21.42 -2.57 -14.61
N PHE A 47 -20.28 -1.91 -14.40
CA PHE A 47 -19.72 -1.04 -15.40
C PHE A 47 -19.26 -1.96 -16.52
N VAL A 48 -20.15 -2.10 -17.51
CA VAL A 48 -19.78 -2.55 -18.84
C VAL A 48 -18.75 -1.54 -19.34
N VAL A 49 -17.47 -1.85 -19.17
CA VAL A 49 -16.38 -1.16 -19.87
C VAL A 49 -16.57 -1.50 -21.35
N PRO A 50 -16.99 -0.55 -22.21
CA PRO A 50 -17.15 -0.84 -23.62
C PRO A 50 -15.75 -0.94 -24.23
N ALA A 51 -15.39 -2.14 -24.67
CA ALA A 51 -14.45 -2.44 -25.75
C ALA A 51 -13.23 -1.50 -25.92
N ALA A 52 -12.17 -1.79 -25.17
CA ALA A 52 -10.78 -1.51 -25.57
C ALA A 52 -10.01 -2.82 -25.81
N ILE A 53 -10.70 -3.87 -26.28
CA ILE A 53 -10.09 -5.11 -26.78
C ILE A 53 -9.75 -4.90 -28.26
N VAL A 54 -8.81 -4.02 -28.56
CA VAL A 54 -8.26 -3.88 -29.93
C VAL A 54 -6.72 -3.70 -29.92
N VAL A 55 -6.10 -3.29 -28.81
CA VAL A 55 -4.65 -3.04 -28.79
C VAL A 55 -3.82 -4.25 -28.30
N ILE A 56 -4.37 -5.14 -27.48
CA ILE A 56 -3.62 -6.31 -26.96
C ILE A 56 -3.44 -7.41 -28.03
N ALA A 57 -4.35 -7.53 -29.00
CA ALA A 57 -4.19 -8.45 -30.12
C ALA A 57 -3.14 -7.99 -31.15
N ALA A 58 -2.77 -6.69 -31.15
CA ALA A 58 -1.77 -6.17 -32.07
C ALA A 58 -0.33 -6.57 -31.67
N LEU A 59 -0.06 -6.80 -30.38
CA LEU A 59 1.23 -7.34 -29.93
C LEU A 59 1.42 -8.81 -30.33
N VAL A 60 0.34 -9.57 -30.50
CA VAL A 60 0.40 -10.97 -30.97
C VAL A 60 0.59 -11.06 -32.49
N PHE A 61 0.13 -10.07 -33.28
CA PHE A 61 0.12 -10.16 -34.75
C PHE A 61 1.40 -9.65 -35.44
N VAL A 62 2.24 -8.84 -34.79
CA VAL A 62 3.48 -8.29 -35.43
C VAL A 62 4.68 -9.26 -35.36
N MET A 63 4.56 -10.41 -34.68
CA MET A 63 5.64 -11.41 -34.58
C MET A 63 5.73 -12.41 -35.75
N VAL A 64 5.09 -12.17 -36.90
CA VAL A 64 5.12 -13.14 -38.04
C VAL A 64 6.21 -12.85 -39.08
N VAL A 65 7.02 -11.78 -38.95
CA VAL A 65 8.04 -11.45 -39.96
C VAL A 65 9.39 -11.00 -39.39
N ARG A 66 9.91 -11.68 -38.36
CA ARG A 66 11.34 -11.64 -38.04
C ARG A 66 11.95 -13.01 -38.31
N PRO A 67 13.09 -13.11 -39.01
CA PRO A 67 13.72 -14.39 -39.28
C PRO A 67 14.06 -15.04 -37.94
N PHE A 68 13.42 -16.17 -37.66
CA PHE A 68 13.54 -16.94 -36.43
C PHE A 68 14.97 -17.47 -36.26
N SER A 69 15.84 -16.70 -35.60
CA SER A 69 16.85 -17.32 -34.76
C SER A 69 16.12 -17.89 -33.56
N SER A 70 16.16 -19.21 -33.39
CA SER A 70 15.58 -19.88 -32.22
C SER A 70 16.05 -19.19 -30.92
N VAL A 71 15.16 -19.04 -29.95
CA VAL A 71 15.53 -18.55 -28.62
C VAL A 71 16.62 -19.48 -28.05
N ARG A 72 17.70 -18.89 -27.54
CA ARG A 72 18.90 -19.58 -27.05
C ARG A 72 18.95 -19.48 -25.53
N ALA A 73 19.68 -20.37 -24.88
CA ALA A 73 19.94 -20.34 -23.44
C ALA A 73 20.26 -18.92 -22.93
N ALA A 74 21.21 -18.22 -23.57
CA ALA A 74 21.60 -16.86 -23.19
C ALA A 74 20.44 -15.83 -23.16
N HIS A 75 19.38 -16.01 -23.96
CA HIS A 75 18.22 -15.12 -23.93
C HIS A 75 17.34 -15.37 -22.71
N TYR A 76 17.23 -16.62 -22.24
CA TYR A 76 16.54 -16.94 -20.98
C TYR A 76 17.34 -16.46 -19.77
N ALA A 77 18.68 -16.60 -19.79
CA ALA A 77 19.55 -16.04 -18.75
C ALA A 77 19.43 -14.51 -18.65
N GLN A 78 19.41 -13.81 -19.80
CA GLN A 78 19.20 -12.36 -19.83
C GLN A 78 17.82 -11.98 -19.26
N ALA A 79 16.76 -12.70 -19.63
CA ALA A 79 15.43 -12.45 -19.10
C ALA A 79 15.36 -12.72 -17.59
N SER A 80 16.03 -13.76 -17.09
CA SER A 80 16.13 -14.05 -15.65
C SER A 80 16.81 -12.89 -14.90
N GLN A 81 17.88 -12.31 -15.46
CA GLN A 81 18.49 -11.11 -14.88
C GLN A 81 17.51 -9.93 -14.79
N LEU A 82 16.67 -9.72 -15.81
CA LEU A 82 15.62 -8.69 -15.76
C LEU A 82 14.61 -8.98 -14.65
N THR A 83 14.23 -10.25 -14.44
CA THR A 83 13.33 -10.60 -13.32
C THR A 83 13.95 -10.38 -11.95
N SER A 84 15.26 -10.60 -11.79
CA SER A 84 15.98 -10.29 -10.55
C SER A 84 15.97 -8.79 -10.28
N THR A 85 16.25 -7.97 -11.30
CA THR A 85 16.19 -6.50 -11.17
C THR A 85 14.78 -6.01 -10.84
N MET A 86 13.74 -6.59 -11.45
CA MET A 86 12.35 -6.30 -11.07
C MET A 86 12.04 -6.67 -9.62
N SER A 87 12.57 -7.79 -9.12
CA SER A 87 12.41 -8.21 -7.73
C SER A 87 13.08 -7.23 -6.78
N GLU A 88 14.27 -6.73 -7.12
CA GLU A 88 14.99 -5.72 -6.33
C GLU A 88 14.20 -4.42 -6.26
N SER A 89 13.70 -3.91 -7.39
CA SER A 89 12.91 -2.67 -7.40
C SER A 89 11.53 -2.81 -6.74
N TYR A 90 10.91 -4.00 -6.76
CA TYR A 90 9.72 -4.27 -5.95
C TYR A 90 10.02 -4.16 -4.44
N VAL A 91 11.14 -4.74 -4.00
CA VAL A 91 11.56 -4.67 -2.59
C VAL A 91 11.89 -3.23 -2.19
N GLU A 92 12.62 -2.50 -3.03
CA GLU A 92 12.93 -1.08 -2.82
C GLU A 92 11.65 -0.25 -2.69
N THR A 93 10.70 -0.43 -3.60
CA THR A 93 9.38 0.24 -3.53
C THR A 93 8.67 -0.12 -2.23
N SER A 94 8.56 -1.41 -1.90
CA SER A 94 7.88 -1.86 -0.69
C SER A 94 8.52 -1.30 0.59
N THR A 95 9.85 -1.23 0.64
CA THR A 95 10.58 -0.60 1.74
C THR A 95 10.33 0.90 1.83
N ALA A 96 10.38 1.62 0.70
CA ALA A 96 10.11 3.06 0.67
C ALA A 96 8.71 3.38 1.20
N PHE A 97 7.68 2.64 0.77
CA PHE A 97 6.31 2.81 1.27
C PHE A 97 6.18 2.43 2.75
N THR A 98 6.79 1.34 3.18
CA THR A 98 6.78 0.93 4.60
C THR A 98 7.38 2.03 5.48
N ASN A 99 8.48 2.64 5.05
CA ASN A 99 9.12 3.74 5.78
C ASN A 99 8.23 4.98 5.78
N ALA A 100 7.70 5.39 4.63
CA ALA A 100 6.87 6.57 4.50
C ALA A 100 5.54 6.46 5.25
N TYR A 101 4.97 5.25 5.38
CA TYR A 101 3.71 5.00 6.09
C TYR A 101 3.93 4.56 7.54
N SER A 102 5.18 4.51 8.02
CA SER A 102 5.50 4.11 9.40
C SER A 102 4.85 5.01 10.47
N PHE A 103 4.53 6.26 10.13
CA PHE A 103 3.82 7.18 11.02
C PHE A 103 2.44 6.66 11.44
N LEU A 104 1.81 5.80 10.65
CA LEU A 104 0.52 5.18 11.02
C LEU A 104 0.64 4.34 12.30
N TYR A 105 1.85 3.91 12.64
CA TYR A 105 2.15 3.09 13.82
C TYR A 105 2.91 3.88 14.90
N SER A 106 3.03 5.19 14.75
CA SER A 106 3.72 6.09 15.68
C SER A 106 2.71 6.89 16.51
N ASN A 107 3.11 7.25 17.73
CA ASN A 107 2.34 8.19 18.57
C ASN A 107 2.61 9.66 18.21
N GLU A 108 3.66 9.91 17.42
CA GLU A 108 4.05 11.23 16.93
C GLU A 108 4.15 11.17 15.41
N ILE A 109 3.38 12.02 14.74
CA ILE A 109 3.27 12.06 13.28
C ILE A 109 3.94 13.34 12.79
N ASP A 110 5.09 13.21 12.14
CA ASP A 110 5.74 14.31 11.43
C ASP A 110 5.47 14.17 9.92
N PRO A 111 4.53 14.95 9.36
CA PRO A 111 4.18 14.85 7.95
C PRO A 111 5.32 15.27 7.01
N THR A 112 6.36 15.95 7.51
CA THR A 112 7.52 16.37 6.69
C THR A 112 8.48 15.23 6.36
N THR A 113 8.33 14.08 7.02
CA THR A 113 9.14 12.87 6.79
C THR A 113 8.69 12.06 5.57
N VAL A 114 7.54 12.39 4.98
CA VAL A 114 6.99 11.70 3.80
C VAL A 114 7.53 12.35 2.52
N ASP A 115 8.44 11.64 1.84
CA ASP A 115 8.93 12.04 0.51
C ASP A 115 8.10 11.37 -0.60
N ALA A 116 7.02 12.04 -1.04
CA ALA A 116 6.19 11.58 -2.15
C ALA A 116 6.96 11.48 -3.48
N THR A 117 8.07 12.21 -3.64
CA THR A 117 8.91 12.15 -4.84
C THR A 117 9.70 10.84 -4.87
N GLU A 118 10.26 10.43 -3.73
CA GLU A 118 10.92 9.13 -3.57
C GLU A 118 9.96 7.98 -3.86
N LEU A 119 8.74 8.02 -3.28
CA LEU A 119 7.71 7.02 -3.53
C LEU A 119 7.36 6.91 -5.01
N THR A 120 7.10 8.05 -5.67
CA THR A 120 6.78 8.08 -7.11
C THR A 120 7.94 7.54 -7.95
N SER A 121 9.17 7.88 -7.58
CA SER A 121 10.38 7.45 -8.29
C SER A 121 10.57 5.93 -8.23
N THR A 122 10.40 5.32 -7.06
CA THR A 122 10.55 3.86 -6.90
C THR A 122 9.48 3.09 -7.68
N VAL A 123 8.22 3.52 -7.63
CA VAL A 123 7.13 2.92 -8.42
C VAL A 123 7.39 3.04 -9.91
N LYS A 124 7.85 4.22 -10.37
CA LYS A 124 8.19 4.44 -11.77
C LYS A 124 9.31 3.53 -12.25
N THR A 125 10.38 3.38 -11.48
CA THR A 125 11.48 2.46 -11.82
C THR A 125 10.99 1.03 -11.98
N PHE A 126 10.15 0.54 -11.06
CA PHE A 126 9.56 -0.80 -11.19
C PHE A 126 8.66 -0.90 -12.44
N ASP A 127 7.84 0.11 -12.72
CA ASP A 127 6.95 0.10 -13.89
C ASP A 127 7.71 0.11 -15.22
N GLU A 128 8.79 0.89 -15.31
CA GLU A 128 9.67 0.92 -16.49
C GLU A 128 10.34 -0.43 -16.73
N GLN A 129 10.84 -1.09 -15.67
CA GLN A 129 11.42 -2.44 -15.78
C GLN A 129 10.39 -3.49 -16.20
N VAL A 130 9.16 -3.36 -15.69
CA VAL A 130 8.04 -4.19 -16.14
C VAL A 130 7.87 -4.00 -17.64
N ASP A 131 7.78 -2.78 -18.15
CA ASP A 131 7.59 -2.54 -19.58
C ASP A 131 8.77 -2.99 -20.46
N ASP A 132 10.01 -2.78 -20.00
CA ASP A 132 11.22 -3.14 -20.72
C ASP A 132 11.37 -4.67 -20.93
N PHE A 133 10.77 -5.49 -20.06
CA PHE A 133 10.81 -6.94 -20.22
C PHE A 133 10.13 -7.40 -21.53
N ALA A 134 9.17 -6.64 -22.06
CA ALA A 134 8.50 -6.96 -23.32
C ALA A 134 9.47 -7.01 -24.52
N ASP A 135 10.61 -6.32 -24.44
CA ASP A 135 11.65 -6.33 -25.48
C ASP A 135 12.66 -7.48 -25.34
N ALA A 136 12.57 -8.28 -24.26
CA ALA A 136 13.43 -9.42 -24.05
C ALA A 136 13.28 -10.46 -25.16
N ARG A 137 14.39 -11.00 -25.66
CA ARG A 137 14.37 -12.04 -26.70
C ARG A 137 13.64 -13.32 -26.27
N ALA A 138 13.59 -13.60 -24.97
CA ALA A 138 12.83 -14.70 -24.39
C ALA A 138 11.31 -14.58 -24.66
N MET A 139 10.77 -13.39 -24.92
CA MET A 139 9.36 -13.17 -25.26
C MET A 139 8.92 -13.80 -26.58
N SER A 140 9.86 -14.30 -27.40
CA SER A 140 9.53 -15.12 -28.58
C SER A 140 9.20 -16.58 -28.22
N ASP A 141 9.40 -16.98 -26.96
CA ASP A 141 8.92 -18.24 -26.40
C ASP A 141 7.50 -18.06 -25.86
N GLN A 142 6.59 -18.95 -26.26
CA GLN A 142 5.16 -18.83 -25.92
C GLN A 142 4.89 -19.01 -24.43
N ASP A 143 5.62 -19.90 -23.75
CA ASP A 143 5.41 -20.16 -22.32
C ASP A 143 5.88 -18.94 -21.51
N VAL A 144 7.03 -18.37 -21.89
CA VAL A 144 7.56 -17.13 -21.28
C VAL A 144 6.60 -15.97 -21.50
N ALA A 145 6.11 -15.77 -22.73
CA ALA A 145 5.17 -14.70 -23.02
C ALA A 145 3.86 -14.84 -22.22
N SER A 146 3.36 -16.08 -22.04
CA SER A 146 2.16 -16.34 -21.26
C SER A 146 2.37 -16.11 -19.76
N ALA A 147 3.48 -16.58 -19.19
CA ALA A 147 3.81 -16.37 -17.79
C ALA A 147 4.01 -14.88 -17.49
N TYR A 148 4.77 -14.18 -18.33
CA TYR A 148 5.00 -12.75 -18.20
C TYR A 148 3.69 -11.94 -18.34
N ALA A 149 2.77 -12.31 -19.23
CA ALA A 149 1.48 -11.61 -19.34
C ALA A 149 0.61 -11.71 -18.07
N ASN A 150 0.76 -12.78 -17.28
CA ASN A 150 0.10 -12.90 -15.98
C ASN A 150 0.78 -12.00 -14.94
N PHE A 151 2.12 -12.09 -14.82
CA PHE A 151 2.91 -11.20 -13.97
C PHE A 151 2.62 -9.71 -14.28
N GLN A 152 2.70 -9.30 -15.55
CA GLN A 152 2.53 -7.92 -15.99
C GLN A 152 1.15 -7.37 -15.59
N ARG A 153 0.10 -8.20 -15.69
CA ARG A 153 -1.25 -7.79 -15.26
C ARG A 153 -1.28 -7.47 -13.77
N GLN A 154 -0.66 -8.31 -12.95
CA GLN A 154 -0.59 -8.10 -11.51
C GLN A 154 0.30 -6.91 -11.15
N ALA A 155 1.46 -6.80 -11.80
CA ALA A 155 2.41 -5.70 -11.62
C ALA A 155 1.79 -4.34 -11.98
N LYS A 156 1.00 -4.25 -13.05
CA LYS A 156 0.29 -3.00 -13.39
C LYS A 156 -0.82 -2.64 -12.39
N GLN A 157 -1.43 -3.62 -11.72
CA GLN A 157 -2.36 -3.35 -10.61
C GLN A 157 -1.61 -2.83 -9.37
N TYR A 158 -0.46 -3.43 -9.05
CA TYR A 158 0.44 -2.94 -8.01
C TYR A 158 0.87 -1.50 -8.29
N VAL A 159 1.45 -1.22 -9.46
CA VAL A 159 1.87 0.12 -9.88
C VAL A 159 0.74 1.15 -9.75
N LYS A 160 -0.47 0.79 -10.19
CA LYS A 160 -1.63 1.68 -10.05
C LYS A 160 -1.94 2.01 -8.59
N LEU A 161 -1.99 0.99 -7.72
CA LEU A 161 -2.24 1.20 -6.29
C LEU A 161 -1.12 2.05 -5.67
N MET A 162 0.13 1.69 -5.90
CA MET A 162 1.27 2.38 -5.29
C MET A 162 1.38 3.83 -5.76
N ASN A 163 1.13 4.15 -7.04
CA ASN A 163 1.05 5.54 -7.50
C ASN A 163 -0.05 6.32 -6.78
N ALA A 164 -1.25 5.76 -6.67
CA ALA A 164 -2.35 6.41 -5.95
C ALA A 164 -2.04 6.65 -4.46
N LEU A 165 -1.33 5.70 -3.83
CA LEU A 165 -0.83 5.84 -2.46
C LEU A 165 0.29 6.90 -2.37
N ALA A 166 1.21 6.97 -3.32
CA ALA A 166 2.26 8.00 -3.36
C ALA A 166 1.66 9.41 -3.46
N ASP A 167 0.71 9.59 -4.38
CA ASP A 167 0.02 10.87 -4.61
C ASP A 167 -0.71 11.38 -3.35
N SER A 168 -1.20 10.46 -2.53
CA SER A 168 -1.97 10.77 -1.32
C SER A 168 -1.15 10.74 -0.03
N ALA A 169 0.12 10.32 -0.07
CA ALA A 169 0.91 10.03 1.13
C ALA A 169 1.09 11.26 2.04
N GLY A 170 1.41 12.42 1.45
CA GLY A 170 1.58 13.66 2.20
C GLY A 170 0.26 14.15 2.82
N THR A 171 -0.84 14.08 2.08
CA THR A 171 -2.18 14.42 2.59
C THR A 171 -2.59 13.48 3.71
N LEU A 172 -2.32 12.18 3.57
CA LEU A 172 -2.58 11.20 4.63
C LEU A 172 -1.81 11.57 5.90
N ALA A 173 -0.49 11.76 5.81
CA ALA A 173 0.33 12.10 6.95
C ALA A 173 -0.13 13.40 7.65
N GLN A 174 -0.44 14.45 6.87
CA GLN A 174 -0.96 15.70 7.41
C GLN A 174 -2.32 15.51 8.09
N SER A 175 -3.23 14.74 7.47
CA SER A 175 -4.55 14.47 8.06
C SER A 175 -4.45 13.64 9.33
N SER A 176 -3.59 12.62 9.35
CA SER A 176 -3.37 11.79 10.52
C SER A 176 -2.78 12.61 11.66
N ALA A 177 -1.79 13.48 11.39
CA ALA A 177 -1.22 14.38 12.40
C ALA A 177 -2.27 15.28 13.06
N VAL A 178 -3.16 15.89 12.27
CA VAL A 178 -4.21 16.79 12.80
C VAL A 178 -5.29 16.00 13.54
N CYS A 179 -5.67 14.83 13.04
CA CYS A 179 -6.77 14.05 13.61
C CYS A 179 -6.42 13.31 14.91
N VAL A 180 -5.13 13.08 15.20
CA VAL A 180 -4.70 12.50 16.50
C VAL A 180 -4.53 13.55 17.61
N GLU A 181 -4.60 14.85 17.30
CA GLU A 181 -4.53 15.95 18.27
C GLU A 181 -5.88 16.19 18.97
N THR A 182 -6.42 15.14 19.61
CA THR A 182 -7.66 15.25 20.39
C THR A 182 -7.52 16.29 21.51
N PRO A 183 -8.53 17.17 21.74
CA PRO A 183 -8.50 18.14 22.82
C PRO A 183 -8.32 17.50 24.21
N THR A 184 -7.42 18.05 25.03
CA THR A 184 -7.22 17.63 26.43
C THR A 184 -8.07 18.42 27.43
N VAL A 185 -9.17 19.02 26.97
CA VAL A 185 -10.05 19.91 27.73
C VAL A 185 -10.96 19.11 28.68
N ALA A 186 -11.16 19.59 29.91
CA ALA A 186 -12.04 18.94 30.86
C ALA A 186 -13.50 19.38 30.63
N GLU A 187 -14.46 18.47 30.88
CA GLU A 187 -15.91 18.72 30.74
C GLU A 187 -16.42 19.99 31.44
N GLY A 188 -15.75 20.41 32.52
CA GLY A 188 -16.12 21.61 33.28
C GLY A 188 -15.51 22.91 32.76
N ASP A 189 -14.64 22.85 31.75
CA ASP A 189 -13.96 24.02 31.20
C ASP A 189 -14.89 24.82 30.29
N SER A 190 -14.82 26.15 30.37
CA SER A 190 -15.74 27.04 29.63
C SER A 190 -15.58 26.96 28.11
N ASP A 191 -14.44 26.49 27.63
CA ASP A 191 -14.11 26.32 26.21
C ASP A 191 -14.27 24.88 25.72
N TYR A 192 -14.78 23.95 26.54
CA TYR A 192 -14.93 22.53 26.20
C TYR A 192 -15.56 22.32 24.80
N TYR A 193 -16.72 22.93 24.56
CA TYR A 193 -17.40 22.78 23.27
C TYR A 193 -16.64 23.43 22.11
N GLU A 194 -16.06 24.61 22.31
CA GLU A 194 -15.33 25.34 21.26
C GLU A 194 -14.07 24.58 20.82
N GLN A 195 -13.38 23.95 21.77
CA GLN A 195 -12.19 23.13 21.50
C GLN A 195 -12.54 21.88 20.67
N TYR A 196 -13.61 21.16 21.01
CA TYR A 196 -14.06 20.01 20.23
C TYR A 196 -14.57 20.39 18.85
N GLU A 197 -15.30 21.49 18.71
CA GLU A 197 -15.71 21.99 17.38
C GLU A 197 -14.52 22.35 16.50
N THR A 198 -13.52 23.00 17.09
CA THR A 198 -12.28 23.35 16.39
C THR A 198 -11.53 22.10 15.95
N TYR A 199 -11.37 21.12 16.84
CA TYR A 199 -10.77 19.82 16.51
C TYR A 199 -11.51 19.12 15.37
N ILE A 200 -12.84 18.99 15.47
CA ILE A 200 -13.65 18.29 14.46
C ILE A 200 -13.54 18.99 13.10
N ALA A 201 -13.61 20.33 13.08
CA ALA A 201 -13.50 21.11 11.85
C ALA A 201 -12.10 20.97 11.21
N ASN A 202 -11.04 21.04 12.03
CA ASN A 202 -9.66 20.90 11.57
C ASN A 202 -9.41 19.50 11.00
N CYS A 203 -9.75 18.45 11.74
CA CYS A 203 -9.59 17.06 11.27
C CYS A 203 -10.40 16.83 9.98
N ARG A 204 -11.66 17.29 9.92
CA ARG A 204 -12.49 17.18 8.70
C ARG A 204 -11.82 17.80 7.50
N SER A 205 -11.39 19.06 7.61
CA SER A 205 -10.82 19.79 6.47
C SER A 205 -9.55 19.13 5.90
N ASN A 206 -8.80 18.42 6.73
CA ASN A 206 -7.58 17.72 6.32
C ASN A 206 -7.85 16.32 5.76
N VAL A 207 -8.84 15.59 6.29
CA VAL A 207 -9.17 14.24 5.80
C VAL A 207 -10.07 14.25 4.55
N GLU A 208 -10.86 15.31 4.35
CA GLU A 208 -11.84 15.37 3.25
C GLU A 208 -11.18 15.27 1.86
N ALA A 209 -9.96 15.78 1.70
CA ALA A 209 -9.20 15.65 0.46
C ALA A 209 -8.94 14.17 0.06
N LEU A 210 -8.77 13.28 1.04
CA LEU A 210 -8.54 11.85 0.79
C LEU A 210 -9.78 11.12 0.28
N THR A 211 -10.98 11.70 0.42
CA THR A 211 -12.22 11.12 -0.16
C THR A 211 -12.19 11.08 -1.68
N GLN A 212 -11.32 11.89 -2.30
CA GLN A 212 -11.09 11.94 -3.74
C GLN A 212 -9.87 11.13 -4.19
N SER A 213 -9.20 10.42 -3.27
CA SER A 213 -8.03 9.59 -3.61
C SER A 213 -8.41 8.50 -4.61
N GLU A 214 -7.51 8.23 -5.56
CA GLU A 214 -7.65 7.10 -6.47
C GLU A 214 -7.43 5.74 -5.76
N ALA A 215 -6.83 5.75 -4.57
CA ALA A 215 -6.71 4.57 -3.73
C ALA A 215 -8.00 4.37 -2.94
N SER A 216 -8.77 3.32 -3.29
CA SER A 216 -10.07 3.04 -2.65
C SER A 216 -9.97 2.88 -1.14
N VAL A 217 -8.85 2.32 -0.64
CA VAL A 217 -8.60 2.15 0.79
C VAL A 217 -8.48 3.48 1.53
N LEU A 218 -7.88 4.50 0.90
CA LEU A 218 -7.81 5.86 1.46
C LEU A 218 -9.16 6.57 1.39
N GLN A 219 -9.90 6.37 0.30
CA GLN A 219 -11.25 6.90 0.18
C GLN A 219 -12.19 6.34 1.25
N GLU A 220 -12.12 5.04 1.54
CA GLU A 220 -12.94 4.37 2.55
C GLU A 220 -12.57 4.81 3.97
N TYR A 221 -11.27 4.88 4.27
CA TYR A 221 -10.76 5.47 5.50
C TYR A 221 -11.29 6.90 5.70
N ALA A 222 -11.09 7.76 4.71
CA ALA A 222 -11.50 9.16 4.79
C ALA A 222 -13.01 9.31 4.98
N SER A 223 -13.80 8.52 4.24
CA SER A 223 -15.27 8.53 4.35
C SER A 223 -15.73 8.09 5.73
N THR A 224 -15.09 7.06 6.31
CA THR A 224 -15.39 6.57 7.66
C THR A 224 -15.04 7.61 8.71
N THR A 225 -13.86 8.24 8.59
CA THR A 225 -13.44 9.32 9.49
C THR A 225 -14.40 10.51 9.42
N VAL A 226 -14.83 10.94 8.23
CA VAL A 226 -15.82 12.01 8.06
C VAL A 226 -17.16 11.66 8.73
N GLN A 227 -17.63 10.42 8.61
CA GLN A 227 -18.85 9.96 9.27
C GLN A 227 -18.73 9.98 10.80
N ASN A 228 -17.59 9.57 11.35
CA ASN A 228 -17.34 9.65 12.79
C ASN A 228 -17.33 11.13 13.25
N LEU A 229 -16.68 12.02 12.50
CA LEU A 229 -16.69 13.46 12.79
C LEU A 229 -18.10 14.07 12.71
N ASP A 230 -18.97 13.61 11.80
CA ASP A 230 -20.39 14.00 11.76
C ASP A 230 -21.12 13.58 13.05
N GLN A 231 -20.85 12.38 13.55
CA GLN A 231 -21.44 11.87 14.79
C GLN A 231 -20.93 12.65 16.01
N MET A 232 -19.63 12.93 16.08
CA MET A 232 -19.04 13.78 17.11
C MET A 232 -19.67 15.19 17.12
N THR A 233 -19.88 15.78 15.94
CA THR A 233 -20.57 17.08 15.79
C THR A 233 -21.99 17.03 16.35
N SER A 234 -22.72 15.95 16.04
CA SER A 234 -24.07 15.73 16.56
C SER A 234 -24.11 15.62 18.09
N ILE A 235 -23.14 14.92 18.68
CA ILE A 235 -23.02 14.78 20.14
C ILE A 235 -22.71 16.12 20.80
N ILE A 236 -21.71 16.86 20.30
CA ILE A 236 -21.37 18.19 20.83
C ILE A 236 -22.57 19.14 20.79
N ASN A 237 -23.36 19.11 19.71
CA ASN A 237 -24.58 19.91 19.60
C ASN A 237 -25.66 19.48 20.60
N GLN A 238 -25.80 18.18 20.87
CA GLN A 238 -26.73 17.67 21.90
C GLN A 238 -26.30 18.13 23.29
N MET A 239 -25.01 17.98 23.63
CA MET A 239 -24.47 18.43 24.91
C MET A 239 -24.67 19.94 25.11
N ARG A 240 -24.37 20.76 24.10
CA ARG A 240 -24.60 22.20 24.16
C ARG A 240 -26.09 22.57 24.34
N THR A 241 -27.00 21.78 23.80
CA THR A 241 -28.45 21.99 23.97
C THR A 241 -28.88 21.77 25.42
N ILE A 242 -28.24 20.83 26.12
CA ILE A 242 -28.48 20.57 27.55
C ILE A 242 -27.88 21.69 28.40
N GLY A 243 -26.64 22.09 28.12
CA GLY A 243 -25.95 23.19 28.81
C GLY A 243 -24.59 22.78 29.35
N ASP A 244 -24.04 23.58 30.27
CA ASP A 244 -22.70 23.35 30.80
C ASP A 244 -22.71 22.40 32.00
N PHE A 245 -21.72 21.51 32.08
CA PHE A 245 -21.52 20.60 33.21
C PHE A 245 -21.49 21.33 34.57
N SER A 246 -20.97 22.56 34.61
CA SER A 246 -20.85 23.36 35.83
C SER A 246 -22.19 23.87 36.38
N THR A 247 -23.23 23.91 35.54
CA THR A 247 -24.57 24.43 35.90
C THR A 247 -25.66 23.37 35.84
N ALA A 248 -25.33 22.16 35.39
CA ALA A 248 -26.27 21.08 35.18
C ALA A 248 -26.91 20.59 36.49
N THR A 249 -28.21 20.31 36.44
CA THR A 249 -28.89 19.50 37.45
C THR A 249 -28.36 18.06 37.43
N SER A 250 -28.66 17.27 38.46
CA SER A 250 -28.20 15.87 38.51
C SER A 250 -28.67 15.01 37.34
N ALA A 251 -29.84 15.31 36.75
CA ALA A 251 -30.34 14.59 35.59
C ALA A 251 -29.61 15.02 34.30
N GLU A 252 -29.46 16.33 34.11
CA GLU A 252 -28.71 16.89 32.96
C GLU A 252 -27.24 16.44 32.99
N TYR A 253 -26.62 16.38 34.17
CA TYR A 253 -25.25 15.89 34.33
C TYR A 253 -25.11 14.44 33.88
N GLN A 254 -26.08 13.56 34.20
CA GLN A 254 -26.05 12.17 33.76
C GLN A 254 -26.15 12.05 32.24
N GLU A 255 -26.98 12.88 31.62
CA GLU A 255 -27.13 12.91 30.16
C GLU A 255 -25.88 13.47 29.47
N LEU A 256 -25.32 14.56 30.00
CA LEU A 256 -24.05 15.13 29.54
C LEU A 256 -22.88 14.13 29.65
N SER A 257 -22.75 13.44 30.78
CA SER A 257 -21.72 12.41 30.97
C SER A 257 -21.86 11.27 29.97
N ALA A 258 -23.08 10.79 29.73
CA ALA A 258 -23.30 9.70 28.77
C ALA A 258 -22.99 10.11 27.31
N LEU A 259 -23.17 11.39 26.99
CA LEU A 259 -22.79 11.96 25.69
C LEU A 259 -21.28 12.16 25.58
N ALA A 260 -20.61 12.62 26.65
CA ALA A 260 -19.16 12.72 26.69
C ALA A 260 -18.49 11.34 26.56
N ASP A 261 -19.02 10.31 27.21
CA ASP A 261 -18.57 8.93 27.05
C ASP A 261 -18.69 8.48 25.58
N GLN A 262 -19.82 8.76 24.92
CA GLN A 262 -20.00 8.46 23.49
C GLN A 262 -19.03 9.23 22.60
N LEU A 263 -18.70 10.48 22.96
CA LEU A 263 -17.73 11.29 22.22
C LEU A 263 -16.33 10.68 22.29
N ILE A 264 -15.93 10.18 23.47
CA ILE A 264 -14.66 9.49 23.69
C ILE A 264 -14.63 8.14 22.96
N ASP A 265 -15.72 7.38 22.97
CA ASP A 265 -15.84 6.11 22.24
C ASP A 265 -15.76 6.30 20.71
N LEU A 266 -16.22 7.45 20.22
CA LEU A 266 -16.12 7.85 18.81
C LEU A 266 -14.79 8.50 18.46
N ASP A 267 -13.97 8.85 19.46
CA ASP A 267 -12.73 9.56 19.22
C ASP A 267 -11.86 8.75 18.26
N THR A 268 -11.63 9.37 17.10
CA THR A 268 -11.14 8.72 15.90
C THR A 268 -9.65 8.37 15.96
N GLY A 269 -8.97 8.75 17.04
CA GLY A 269 -7.52 8.69 17.18
C GLY A 269 -6.90 7.33 16.90
N TYR A 270 -7.60 6.22 17.20
CA TYR A 270 -7.05 4.87 17.00
C TYR A 270 -8.00 3.86 16.33
N GLY A 271 -9.31 3.98 16.48
CA GLY A 271 -10.26 2.98 15.95
C GLY A 271 -10.26 2.87 14.43
N ALA A 272 -10.60 3.98 13.76
CA ALA A 272 -10.61 4.05 12.29
C ALA A 272 -9.21 3.89 11.68
N LEU A 273 -8.17 4.29 12.42
CA LEU A 273 -6.78 4.14 12.01
C LEU A 273 -6.33 2.66 12.03
N ASN A 274 -6.73 1.90 13.05
CA ASN A 274 -6.41 0.47 13.15
C ASN A 274 -7.08 -0.34 12.03
N ASP A 275 -8.35 -0.09 11.74
CA ASP A 275 -9.05 -0.77 10.64
C ASP A 275 -8.40 -0.40 9.30
N PHE A 276 -8.07 0.87 9.10
CA PHE A 276 -7.36 1.33 7.91
C PHE A 276 -5.98 0.67 7.73
N GLN A 277 -5.19 0.49 8.79
CA GLN A 277 -3.90 -0.19 8.70
C GLN A 277 -4.05 -1.63 8.16
N VAL A 278 -5.06 -2.35 8.65
CA VAL A 278 -5.36 -3.71 8.19
C VAL A 278 -5.81 -3.72 6.74
N ASP A 279 -6.74 -2.82 6.38
CA ASP A 279 -7.26 -2.72 5.02
C ASP A 279 -6.17 -2.30 4.01
N LEU A 280 -5.26 -1.41 4.41
CA LEU A 280 -4.11 -0.98 3.60
C LEU A 280 -3.17 -2.15 3.33
N GLN A 281 -2.80 -2.90 4.37
CA GLN A 281 -1.97 -4.08 4.23
C GLN A 281 -2.62 -5.07 3.27
N GLN A 282 -3.90 -5.37 3.47
CA GLN A 282 -4.62 -6.31 2.61
C GLN A 282 -4.72 -5.81 1.16
N ALA A 283 -4.93 -4.51 0.94
CA ALA A 283 -4.98 -3.92 -0.39
C ALA A 283 -3.64 -4.11 -1.14
N VAL A 284 -2.51 -3.92 -0.47
CA VAL A 284 -1.16 -4.13 -1.04
C VAL A 284 -0.89 -5.62 -1.29
N GLU A 285 -1.21 -6.50 -0.34
CA GLU A 285 -1.04 -7.95 -0.49
C GLU A 285 -1.83 -8.51 -1.67
N ASN A 286 -3.08 -8.06 -1.85
CA ASN A 286 -3.94 -8.50 -2.96
C ASN A 286 -3.39 -8.15 -4.34
N VAL A 287 -2.51 -7.15 -4.43
CA VAL A 287 -1.91 -6.74 -5.70
C VAL A 287 -0.44 -7.16 -5.86
N ASN A 288 0.12 -7.90 -4.90
CA ASN A 288 1.53 -8.29 -4.88
C ASN A 288 1.89 -9.20 -6.08
N PRO A 289 2.81 -8.77 -6.98
CA PRO A 289 3.20 -9.54 -8.15
C PRO A 289 4.35 -10.54 -7.91
N MET A 290 4.91 -10.63 -6.70
CA MET A 290 6.14 -11.38 -6.44
C MET A 290 6.03 -12.88 -6.67
N GLU A 291 4.90 -13.50 -6.34
CA GLU A 291 4.69 -14.93 -6.61
C GLU A 291 4.79 -15.21 -8.12
N MET A 292 4.10 -14.43 -8.94
CA MET A 292 4.14 -14.57 -10.41
C MET A 292 5.52 -14.21 -10.99
N LEU A 293 6.24 -13.27 -10.37
CA LEU A 293 7.61 -12.95 -10.77
C LEU A 293 8.57 -14.12 -10.50
N GLN A 294 8.41 -14.80 -9.36
CA GLN A 294 9.18 -15.99 -9.01
C GLN A 294 8.85 -17.17 -9.93
N GLU A 295 7.58 -17.37 -10.28
CA GLU A 295 7.16 -18.36 -11.27
C GLU A 295 7.79 -18.09 -12.64
N LEU A 296 7.77 -16.83 -13.10
CA LEU A 296 8.42 -16.42 -14.34
C LEU A 296 9.93 -16.69 -14.32
N ASN A 297 10.62 -16.31 -13.24
CA ASN A 297 12.05 -16.56 -13.10
C ASN A 297 12.38 -18.06 -13.08
N THR A 298 11.57 -18.87 -12.40
CA THR A 298 11.72 -20.33 -12.38
C THR A 298 11.59 -20.92 -13.79
N LEU A 299 10.55 -20.51 -14.54
CA LEU A 299 10.35 -20.94 -15.92
C LEU A 299 11.55 -20.56 -16.81
N LEU A 300 12.09 -19.35 -16.66
CA LEU A 300 13.27 -18.91 -17.40
C LEU A 300 14.50 -19.77 -17.08
N GLY A 301 14.69 -20.14 -15.80
CA GLY A 301 15.72 -21.06 -15.36
C GLY A 301 15.59 -22.45 -16.00
N ASP A 302 14.38 -23.02 -16.01
CA ASP A 302 14.10 -24.32 -16.62
C ASP A 302 14.40 -24.30 -18.12
N LYS A 303 13.91 -23.28 -18.84
CA LYS A 303 14.17 -23.10 -20.28
C LYS A 303 15.65 -22.89 -20.59
N TYR A 304 16.40 -22.22 -19.71
CA TYR A 304 17.86 -22.09 -19.84
C TYR A 304 18.53 -23.47 -19.80
N GLN A 305 18.18 -24.32 -18.84
CA GLN A 305 18.75 -25.66 -18.70
C GLN A 305 18.39 -26.55 -19.90
N GLU A 306 17.13 -26.54 -20.34
CA GLU A 306 16.67 -27.29 -21.52
C GLU A 306 17.45 -26.94 -22.80
N LYS A 307 17.85 -25.67 -22.96
CA LYS A 307 18.56 -25.19 -24.16
C LYS A 307 20.09 -25.28 -24.05
N SER A 308 20.60 -25.59 -22.87
CA SER A 308 22.04 -25.74 -22.60
C SER A 308 22.49 -27.21 -22.66
N ALA A 309 21.54 -28.15 -22.59
CA ALA A 309 21.74 -29.59 -22.77
C ALA A 309 21.80 -30.00 -24.26
#